data_AF-A0A945GTZ5-F1
#
_entry.id   AF-A0A945GTZ5-F1
#
_cell.length_a   1.000
_cell.length_b   1.000
_cell.length_c   1.000
_cell.angle_alpha   90.00
_cell.angle_beta   90.00
_cell.angle_gamma   90.00
#
_symmetry.space_group_name_H-M   'P 1'
#
loop_
_entity.id
_entity.type
_entity.pdbx_description
1 polymer ?
#
loop_
_entity_poly.entity_id
_entity_poly.type
_entity_poly.pdbx_seq_one_letter_code
_entity_poly.pdbx_strand_id
1 'polypeptide(L)'
;MTTLPLMFAKTATSLIVSFTPSVTTNADLNNDGVVDTTDLIALSSTMGASCEGECPTDLNQDGIVDSADLMELMGQWGAVPGYVPQDAPSTDGDSNTPRDPNRDMSWQGKAPVLLDAIYFDQYTRLFSHGGYARWNNAEQYSQGEFTQAWAQENNVTVQPMVYGSVDWDHDNTLTEEDKANFIIWLDEYVPADYDGPLCLDLEGQYWATLDTTNQSVMDTVLDVYIEQLKVAQSLRPNAKIGFWGLPKKSHTDSAFNTASIDRLLSECTALFPDVYEWNPGGNDSARLQLHVERAIEMVNGEIPVYAQTSPRYKTTSTGPRLIHNTAEFMRDQVQASLDAVWTDADGKEHRVQGVSFWDAYTYVATYTEGWSEMSMDERKAAWNELDYIHIEFLEGMKSMVDAAASTFTTQTTEAPSINNDESGQTTEATDNTTEVAITNQKSVLVRTVRTFKTTPVLTTSQYKKSTKSYRSAKRAWTQARRSFASATRKYSKGTSQYQRAYEAYQTAKKEMQHVSKELRQGRNEYRNARATLNQAKEQWKSAEKDSPKAEEAEQVMFASK
;
A
#
# COMPACT_ATOMS: atom_id res chain seq x y z
N MET A 1 84.32 -20.73 34.17
CA MET A 1 83.00 -20.37 33.61
C MET A 1 82.83 -18.87 33.75
N THR A 2 82.36 -18.26 32.65
CA THR A 2 81.80 -16.90 32.52
C THR A 2 82.67 -15.70 32.88
N THR A 3 83.35 -15.20 31.85
CA THR A 3 83.88 -13.84 31.70
C THR A 3 82.81 -12.89 31.16
N LEU A 4 82.54 -11.81 31.88
CA LEU A 4 82.21 -10.47 31.37
C LEU A 4 83.48 -9.88 30.70
N PRO A 5 83.43 -8.90 29.76
CA PRO A 5 82.78 -7.60 29.98
C PRO A 5 82.21 -6.84 28.75
N LEU A 6 81.61 -5.69 29.06
CA LEU A 6 81.22 -4.53 28.23
C LEU A 6 82.06 -4.27 26.97
N MET A 7 81.41 -3.73 25.92
CA MET A 7 81.85 -2.49 25.25
C MET A 7 80.71 -1.80 24.46
N PHE A 8 80.75 -0.47 24.52
CA PHE A 8 80.01 0.50 23.72
C PHE A 8 80.26 0.34 22.21
N ALA A 9 79.30 0.73 21.36
CA ALA A 9 79.43 1.86 20.42
C ALA A 9 78.41 1.82 19.27
N LYS A 10 77.92 3.03 18.94
CA LYS A 10 77.02 3.41 17.86
C LYS A 10 77.43 2.82 16.50
N THR A 11 76.48 2.19 15.82
CA THR A 11 76.39 2.19 14.36
C THR A 11 75.12 2.93 13.97
N ALA A 12 75.29 4.08 13.33
CA ALA A 12 74.23 4.81 12.66
C ALA A 12 73.78 3.99 11.44
N THR A 13 72.64 3.31 11.57
CA THR A 13 71.94 2.76 10.41
C THR A 13 70.97 3.83 9.95
N SER A 14 71.35 4.56 8.92
CA SER A 14 70.46 5.43 8.16
C SER A 14 69.35 4.57 7.59
N LEU A 15 68.17 4.62 8.20
CA LEU A 15 66.95 4.06 7.63
C LEU A 15 66.59 4.94 6.44
N ILE A 16 66.92 4.48 5.23
CA ILE A 16 66.34 5.04 4.02
C ILE A 16 64.88 4.61 4.04
N VAL A 17 64.00 5.50 4.52
CA VAL A 17 62.58 5.40 4.26
C VAL A 17 62.43 5.65 2.77
N SER A 18 62.36 4.58 1.99
CA SER A 18 61.85 4.65 0.63
C SER A 18 60.37 4.97 0.74
N PHE A 19 60.01 6.25 0.52
CA PHE A 19 58.64 6.61 0.18
C PHE A 19 58.32 5.93 -1.15
N THR A 20 57.65 4.78 -1.08
CA THR A 20 56.81 4.36 -2.19
C THR A 20 55.76 5.45 -2.36
N PRO A 21 55.53 6.00 -3.57
CA PRO A 21 54.40 6.89 -3.77
C PRO A 21 53.15 6.16 -3.30
N SER A 22 52.39 6.82 -2.42
CA SER A 22 51.09 6.34 -1.96
C SER A 22 50.30 5.89 -3.19
N VAL A 23 49.78 4.66 -3.14
CA VAL A 23 48.70 4.31 -4.05
C VAL A 23 47.55 5.20 -3.63
N THR A 24 47.33 6.30 -4.35
CA THR A 24 46.18 7.17 -4.14
C THR A 24 44.96 6.26 -4.25
N THR A 25 44.29 6.00 -3.13
CA THR A 25 42.98 5.35 -3.14
C THR A 25 42.05 6.24 -3.95
N ASN A 26 41.24 5.61 -4.79
CA ASN A 26 40.29 6.31 -5.63
C ASN A 26 39.24 6.98 -4.74
N ALA A 27 39.11 8.30 -4.82
CA ALA A 27 38.12 9.05 -4.06
C ALA A 27 36.70 8.99 -4.66
N ASP A 28 36.54 8.33 -5.81
CA ASP A 28 35.26 7.93 -6.38
C ASP A 28 34.79 6.66 -5.64
N LEU A 29 34.11 6.92 -4.52
CA LEU A 29 33.70 5.94 -3.52
C LEU A 29 32.48 5.13 -3.98
N ASN A 30 31.68 5.68 -4.88
CA ASN A 30 30.55 4.98 -5.50
C ASN A 30 30.92 4.33 -6.86
N ASN A 31 32.16 4.51 -7.34
CA ASN A 31 32.70 4.03 -8.61
C ASN A 31 31.87 4.47 -9.84
N ASP A 32 31.35 5.70 -9.85
CA ASP A 32 30.57 6.25 -10.96
C ASP A 32 31.42 6.98 -12.02
N GLY A 33 32.73 7.12 -11.76
CA GLY A 33 33.68 7.78 -12.64
C GLY A 33 33.83 9.28 -12.40
N VAL A 34 33.17 9.85 -11.40
CA VAL A 34 33.26 11.26 -11.04
C VAL A 34 33.35 11.39 -9.53
N VAL A 35 34.40 12.05 -9.02
CA VAL A 35 34.46 12.44 -7.61
C VAL A 35 33.62 13.68 -7.40
N ASP A 36 32.44 13.54 -6.79
CA ASP A 36 31.53 14.64 -6.55
C ASP A 36 30.90 14.66 -5.14
N THR A 37 29.80 15.40 -4.99
CA THR A 37 29.07 15.52 -3.73
C THR A 37 28.56 14.19 -3.18
N THR A 38 28.36 13.18 -4.02
CA THR A 38 27.92 11.84 -3.65
C THR A 38 29.02 11.10 -2.88
N ASP A 39 30.27 11.18 -3.36
CA ASP A 39 31.43 10.66 -2.64
C ASP A 39 31.68 11.43 -1.35
N LEU A 40 31.47 12.75 -1.37
CA LEU A 40 31.55 13.55 -0.15
C LEU A 40 30.53 13.08 0.89
N ILE A 41 29.29 12.77 0.48
CA ILE A 41 28.27 12.24 1.39
C ILE A 41 28.73 10.89 1.95
N ALA A 42 29.23 9.98 1.10
CA ALA A 42 29.76 8.69 1.51
C ALA A 42 30.90 8.83 2.55
N LEU A 43 31.87 9.70 2.29
CA LEU A 43 32.96 10.00 3.22
C LEU A 43 32.43 10.59 4.53
N SER A 44 31.54 11.59 4.45
CA SER A 44 30.98 12.27 5.63
C SER A 44 30.22 11.33 6.57
N SER A 45 29.61 10.27 6.02
CA SER A 45 28.86 9.27 6.79
C SER A 45 29.74 8.42 7.71
N THR A 46 31.05 8.39 7.46
CA THR A 46 32.04 7.61 8.23
C THR A 46 33.06 8.49 8.96
N MET A 47 32.86 9.80 8.99
CA MET A 47 33.76 10.77 9.63
C MET A 47 33.96 10.46 11.13
N GLY A 48 35.20 10.35 11.56
CA GLY A 48 35.61 10.00 12.92
C GLY A 48 35.61 8.49 13.23
N ALA A 49 35.36 7.64 12.23
CA ALA A 49 35.49 6.20 12.39
C ALA A 49 36.97 5.78 12.43
N SER A 50 37.32 4.89 13.37
CA SER A 50 38.59 4.17 13.37
C SER A 50 38.47 2.92 12.51
N CYS A 51 39.40 2.74 11.58
CA CYS A 51 39.37 1.64 10.62
C CYS A 51 40.26 0.47 11.10
N GLU A 52 39.65 -0.68 11.41
CA GLU A 52 40.37 -1.95 11.61
C GLU A 52 40.26 -2.81 10.33
N GLY A 53 40.94 -2.41 9.24
CA GLY A 53 40.93 -3.15 7.96
C GLY A 53 40.81 -2.27 6.72
N GLU A 54 40.36 -2.84 5.60
CA GLU A 54 40.07 -2.08 4.37
C GLU A 54 38.88 -1.15 4.61
N CYS A 55 39.16 0.15 4.53
CA CYS A 55 38.21 1.22 4.85
C CYS A 55 38.21 2.18 3.65
N PRO A 56 37.26 2.03 2.72
CA PRO A 56 37.29 2.78 1.45
C PRO A 56 37.33 4.30 1.63
N THR A 57 36.81 4.80 2.75
CA THR A 57 36.73 6.22 3.09
C THR A 57 37.96 6.77 3.83
N ASP A 58 38.88 5.89 4.28
CA ASP A 58 40.21 6.25 4.80
C ASP A 58 41.18 6.36 3.60
N LEU A 59 41.07 7.49 2.92
CA LEU A 59 41.74 7.75 1.64
C LEU A 59 43.25 7.97 1.81
N ASN A 60 43.69 8.39 3.00
CA ASN A 60 45.12 8.54 3.28
C ASN A 60 45.73 7.28 3.95
N GLN A 61 44.90 6.30 4.31
CA GLN A 61 45.25 5.04 4.97
C GLN A 61 45.97 5.21 6.31
N ASP A 62 45.63 6.24 7.08
CA ASP A 62 46.22 6.48 8.39
C ASP A 62 45.49 5.73 9.54
N GLY A 63 44.38 5.06 9.21
CA GLY A 63 43.58 4.25 10.11
C GLY A 63 42.41 4.99 10.73
N ILE A 64 42.17 6.26 10.38
CA ILE A 64 41.06 7.08 10.88
C ILE A 64 40.48 7.92 9.73
N VAL A 65 39.16 7.87 9.54
CA VAL A 65 38.51 8.77 8.58
C VAL A 65 38.36 10.16 9.19
N ASP A 66 39.12 11.14 8.74
CA ASP A 66 39.05 12.51 9.25
C ASP A 66 39.15 13.61 8.17
N SER A 67 39.42 14.84 8.61
CA SER A 67 39.58 15.98 7.70
C SER A 67 40.68 15.81 6.65
N ALA A 68 41.66 14.93 6.88
CA ALA A 68 42.72 14.60 5.94
C ALA A 68 42.17 13.80 4.74
N ASP A 69 41.26 12.86 4.96
CA ASP A 69 40.59 12.12 3.88
C ASP A 69 39.65 13.02 3.10
N LEU A 70 38.97 13.94 3.79
CA LEU A 70 38.18 14.97 3.12
C LEU A 70 39.05 15.82 2.18
N MET A 71 40.27 16.18 2.59
CA MET A 71 41.19 16.92 1.72
C MET A 71 41.65 16.07 0.53
N GLU A 72 41.84 14.76 0.71
CA GLU A 72 42.18 13.84 -0.38
C GLU A 72 41.03 13.72 -1.39
N LEU A 73 39.78 13.62 -0.90
CA LEU A 73 38.58 13.61 -1.74
C LEU A 73 38.44 14.91 -2.53
N MET A 74 38.60 16.06 -1.88
CA MET A 74 38.60 17.37 -2.55
C MET A 74 39.73 17.52 -3.57
N GLY A 75 40.87 16.85 -3.34
CA GLY A 75 42.02 16.85 -4.24
C GLY A 75 41.77 16.10 -5.56
N GLN A 76 40.82 15.16 -5.55
CA GLN A 76 40.46 14.33 -6.70
C GLN A 76 39.14 14.75 -7.36
N TRP A 77 38.57 15.90 -6.95
CA TRP A 77 37.26 16.38 -7.41
C TRP A 77 37.14 16.49 -8.93
N GLY A 78 36.04 15.95 -9.47
CA GLY A 78 35.74 15.91 -10.89
C GLY A 78 35.94 14.53 -11.52
N ALA A 79 35.93 14.49 -12.85
CA ALA A 79 35.96 13.23 -13.58
C ALA A 79 37.25 12.44 -13.34
N VAL A 80 37.12 11.14 -13.08
CA VAL A 80 38.23 10.21 -12.90
C VAL A 80 38.88 9.91 -14.26
N PRO A 81 40.14 10.32 -14.51
CA PRO A 81 40.78 10.14 -15.81
C PRO A 81 40.97 8.65 -16.16
N GLY A 82 40.42 8.23 -17.30
CA GLY A 82 40.55 6.85 -17.76
C GLY A 82 39.52 5.89 -17.18
N TYR A 83 38.52 6.39 -16.45
CA TYR A 83 37.34 5.60 -16.09
C TYR A 83 36.62 5.11 -17.35
N VAL A 84 36.44 3.79 -17.42
CA VAL A 84 35.58 3.13 -18.39
C VAL A 84 34.47 2.52 -17.55
N PRO A 85 33.20 2.94 -17.70
CA PRO A 85 32.10 2.36 -16.94
C PRO A 85 32.12 0.85 -17.12
N GLN A 86 32.12 0.10 -16.01
CA GLN A 86 32.13 -1.37 -16.09
C GLN A 86 30.87 -1.91 -16.79
N ASP A 87 29.83 -1.09 -16.91
CA ASP A 87 28.61 -1.35 -17.67
C ASP A 87 28.15 -0.08 -18.41
N ALA A 88 28.90 0.38 -19.43
CA ALA A 88 28.42 1.47 -20.28
C ALA A 88 27.12 1.01 -21.00
N PRO A 89 25.96 1.68 -20.78
CA PRO A 89 24.74 1.30 -21.46
C PRO A 89 24.87 1.60 -22.96
N SER A 90 24.45 0.65 -23.78
CA SER A 90 24.30 0.86 -25.22
C SER A 90 23.36 2.03 -25.47
N THR A 91 23.72 2.91 -26.40
CA THR A 91 22.91 4.04 -26.89
C THR A 91 21.69 3.62 -27.72
N ASP A 92 21.21 2.39 -27.57
CA ASP A 92 19.99 1.91 -28.20
C ASP A 92 18.89 1.98 -27.14
N GLY A 93 17.92 2.87 -27.35
CA GLY A 93 16.71 2.99 -26.54
C GLY A 93 15.79 1.79 -26.73
N ASP A 94 16.27 0.60 -26.39
CA ASP A 94 15.46 -0.60 -26.27
C ASP A 94 15.48 -1.01 -24.80
N SER A 95 14.35 -0.80 -24.12
CA SER A 95 14.10 -1.12 -22.71
C SER A 95 14.00 -2.63 -22.46
N ASN A 96 14.80 -3.43 -23.17
CA ASN A 96 14.84 -4.88 -23.13
C ASN A 96 15.85 -5.38 -22.09
N THR A 97 15.70 -4.94 -20.83
CA THR A 97 16.04 -5.87 -19.76
C THR A 97 14.94 -6.94 -19.78
N PRO A 98 15.27 -8.24 -20.00
CA PRO A 98 14.24 -9.27 -20.05
C PRO A 98 13.48 -9.30 -18.72
N ARG A 99 12.23 -8.83 -18.74
CA ARG A 99 11.34 -8.91 -17.58
C ARG A 99 11.03 -10.38 -17.29
N ASP A 100 10.76 -10.70 -16.02
CA ASP A 100 10.58 -12.09 -15.59
C ASP A 100 9.54 -12.80 -16.46
N PRO A 101 9.92 -13.84 -17.24
CA PRO A 101 9.01 -14.54 -18.13
C PRO A 101 7.92 -15.32 -17.38
N ASN A 102 8.03 -15.45 -16.05
CA ASN A 102 7.06 -16.12 -15.19
C ASN A 102 6.10 -15.15 -14.48
N ARG A 103 5.99 -13.91 -14.95
CA ARG A 103 5.02 -12.93 -14.40
C ARG A 103 3.59 -13.47 -14.41
N ASP A 104 2.85 -13.15 -13.36
CA ASP A 104 1.44 -13.51 -13.25
C ASP A 104 0.59 -12.69 -14.23
N MET A 105 0.12 -13.35 -15.30
CA MET A 105 -0.75 -12.78 -16.33
C MET A 105 -2.23 -13.08 -16.10
N SER A 106 -2.61 -13.64 -14.95
CA SER A 106 -4.00 -14.05 -14.66
C SER A 106 -5.00 -12.90 -14.60
N TRP A 107 -4.52 -11.66 -14.58
CA TRP A 107 -5.32 -10.45 -14.64
C TRP A 107 -5.74 -10.12 -16.09
N GLN A 108 -4.95 -10.50 -17.09
CA GLN A 108 -5.25 -10.19 -18.48
C GLN A 108 -6.58 -10.81 -18.89
N GLY A 109 -7.38 -10.04 -19.61
CA GLY A 109 -8.70 -10.47 -20.05
C GLY A 109 -9.79 -10.36 -18.99
N LYS A 110 -9.53 -9.74 -17.83
CA LYS A 110 -10.55 -9.45 -16.83
C LYS A 110 -11.11 -8.04 -17.03
N ALA A 111 -12.43 -7.91 -16.85
CA ALA A 111 -13.11 -6.63 -16.85
C ALA A 111 -12.54 -5.67 -15.79
N PRO A 112 -12.55 -4.34 -16.03
CA PRO A 112 -12.09 -3.37 -15.05
C PRO A 112 -12.95 -3.42 -13.78
N VAL A 113 -12.33 -3.11 -12.64
CA VAL A 113 -13.01 -3.07 -11.33
C VAL A 113 -13.01 -1.66 -10.73
N LEU A 114 -14.04 -1.36 -9.93
CA LEU A 114 -14.07 -0.19 -9.07
C LEU A 114 -13.47 -0.54 -7.71
N LEU A 115 -12.59 0.32 -7.21
CA LEU A 115 -11.92 0.18 -5.93
C LEU A 115 -12.25 1.36 -5.01
N ASP A 116 -12.47 1.06 -3.74
CA ASP A 116 -12.57 2.04 -2.66
C ASP A 116 -11.19 2.21 -2.01
N ALA A 117 -10.49 3.31 -2.30
CA ALA A 117 -9.24 3.68 -1.65
C ALA A 117 -9.43 4.85 -0.69
N ILE A 118 -10.66 5.11 -0.21
CA ILE A 118 -10.90 6.19 0.73
C ILE A 118 -10.12 5.93 2.00
N TYR A 119 -9.40 6.96 2.43
CA TYR A 119 -8.68 6.97 3.68
C TYR A 119 -9.63 7.25 4.84
N PHE A 120 -10.00 6.17 5.51
CA PHE A 120 -10.71 6.24 6.77
C PHE A 120 -9.69 6.35 7.92
N ASP A 121 -9.76 7.44 8.69
CA ASP A 121 -8.87 7.67 9.83
C ASP A 121 -8.95 6.52 10.86
N GLN A 122 -10.06 5.79 10.91
CA GLN A 122 -10.22 4.59 11.74
C GLN A 122 -9.27 3.42 11.35
N TYR A 123 -8.64 3.45 10.18
CA TYR A 123 -7.64 2.47 9.74
C TYR A 123 -6.19 2.91 10.02
N THR A 124 -6.02 4.05 10.68
CA THR A 124 -4.72 4.70 10.93
C THR A 124 -4.19 4.46 12.33
N ARG A 125 -4.85 3.58 13.10
CA ARG A 125 -4.55 3.30 14.50
C ARG A 125 -3.08 3.11 14.80
N LEU A 126 -2.40 2.45 13.87
CA LEU A 126 -1.03 2.03 14.01
C LEU A 126 -0.04 3.09 13.49
N PHE A 127 -0.50 4.13 12.78
CA PHE A 127 0.35 5.12 12.14
C PHE A 127 1.09 5.96 13.20
N SER A 128 2.39 6.10 13.00
CA SER A 128 3.34 6.81 13.86
C SER A 128 3.02 8.31 14.03
N HIS A 129 2.48 8.95 12.98
CA HIS A 129 2.26 10.40 12.91
C HIS A 129 0.89 10.86 13.42
N GLY A 130 0.73 10.96 14.75
CA GLY A 130 -0.45 11.59 15.35
C GLY A 130 -1.78 10.86 15.06
N GLY A 131 -1.70 9.59 14.63
CA GLY A 131 -2.85 8.78 14.27
C GLY A 131 -3.83 8.61 15.42
N TYR A 132 -3.35 8.47 16.66
CA TYR A 132 -4.22 8.10 17.78
C TYR A 132 -5.42 9.04 18.02
N ALA A 133 -5.23 10.36 17.97
CA ALA A 133 -6.33 11.31 18.23
C ALA A 133 -7.35 11.31 17.08
N ARG A 134 -6.87 11.27 15.83
CA ARG A 134 -7.70 11.19 14.62
C ARG A 134 -8.45 9.87 14.58
N TRP A 135 -7.71 8.77 14.71
CA TRP A 135 -8.20 7.40 14.78
C TRP A 135 -9.25 7.20 15.87
N ASN A 136 -8.96 7.59 17.12
CA ASN A 136 -9.86 7.34 18.24
C ASN A 136 -11.20 8.07 18.06
N ASN A 137 -11.17 9.29 17.53
CA ASN A 137 -12.40 10.03 17.23
C ASN A 137 -13.13 9.39 16.04
N ALA A 138 -12.43 9.04 14.97
CA ALA A 138 -13.05 8.38 13.82
C ALA A 138 -13.71 7.03 14.19
N GLU A 139 -13.01 6.19 14.96
CA GLU A 139 -13.53 4.90 15.45
C GLU A 139 -14.73 5.09 16.39
N GLN A 140 -14.66 6.05 17.32
CA GLN A 140 -15.74 6.28 18.29
C GLN A 140 -17.05 6.70 17.62
N TYR A 141 -16.98 7.36 16.45
CA TYR A 141 -18.14 7.95 15.78
C TYR A 141 -18.51 7.29 14.45
N SER A 142 -17.82 6.21 14.09
CA SER A 142 -18.02 5.45 12.84
C SER A 142 -17.83 6.32 11.58
N GLN A 143 -16.70 7.00 11.47
CA GLN A 143 -16.37 7.77 10.24
C GLN A 143 -16.46 6.88 9.00
N GLY A 144 -17.18 7.33 7.97
CA GLY A 144 -17.35 6.60 6.72
C GLY A 144 -18.33 5.43 6.76
N GLU A 145 -19.18 5.34 7.79
CA GLU A 145 -20.14 4.25 7.95
C GLU A 145 -21.04 4.07 6.72
N PHE A 146 -21.54 5.16 6.12
CA PHE A 146 -22.46 5.05 4.99
C PHE A 146 -21.74 4.66 3.71
N THR A 147 -20.56 5.26 3.46
CA THR A 147 -19.75 4.94 2.29
C THR A 147 -19.27 3.49 2.31
N GLN A 148 -18.80 3.00 3.46
CA GLN A 148 -18.39 1.61 3.63
C GLN A 148 -19.57 0.64 3.44
N ALA A 149 -20.75 0.99 3.96
CA ALA A 149 -21.95 0.18 3.78
C ALA A 149 -22.34 0.11 2.30
N TRP A 150 -22.39 1.24 1.61
CA TRP A 150 -22.69 1.30 0.17
C TRP A 150 -21.68 0.50 -0.65
N ALA A 151 -20.37 0.66 -0.39
CA ALA A 151 -19.33 -0.08 -1.09
C ALA A 151 -19.50 -1.60 -0.91
N GLN A 152 -19.78 -2.05 0.32
CA GLN A 152 -20.03 -3.45 0.60
C GLN A 152 -21.29 -3.98 -0.11
N GLU A 153 -22.38 -3.21 -0.13
CA GLU A 153 -23.64 -3.58 -0.79
C GLU A 153 -23.50 -3.66 -2.32
N ASN A 154 -22.58 -2.90 -2.90
CA ASN A 154 -22.35 -2.82 -4.34
C ASN A 154 -21.13 -3.63 -4.82
N ASN A 155 -20.57 -4.50 -3.96
CA ASN A 155 -19.39 -5.32 -4.25
C ASN A 155 -18.15 -4.51 -4.68
N VAL A 156 -18.00 -3.29 -4.15
CA VAL A 156 -16.80 -2.47 -4.34
C VAL A 156 -15.79 -2.88 -3.27
N THR A 157 -14.62 -3.34 -3.73
CA THR A 157 -13.57 -3.83 -2.82
C THR A 157 -12.72 -2.67 -2.34
N VAL A 158 -12.40 -2.65 -1.05
CA VAL A 158 -11.41 -1.70 -0.51
C VAL A 158 -10.04 -2.05 -1.08
N GLN A 159 -9.37 -1.08 -1.70
CA GLN A 159 -7.97 -1.18 -2.07
C GLN A 159 -7.12 -0.89 -0.82
N PRO A 160 -6.35 -1.87 -0.32
CA PRO A 160 -5.43 -1.60 0.76
C PRO A 160 -4.35 -0.63 0.28
N MET A 161 -4.22 0.46 1.03
CA MET A 161 -3.19 1.46 0.79
C MET A 161 -2.47 1.79 2.10
N VAL A 162 -1.15 1.71 2.06
CA VAL A 162 -0.30 1.92 3.23
C VAL A 162 0.48 3.22 3.09
N TYR A 163 0.14 4.18 3.94
CA TYR A 163 0.83 5.47 4.02
C TYR A 163 2.19 5.28 4.70
N GLY A 164 3.24 5.80 4.06
CA GLY A 164 4.62 5.55 4.46
C GLY A 164 5.21 4.26 3.88
N SER A 165 4.40 3.47 3.17
CA SER A 165 4.84 2.19 2.64
C SER A 165 5.37 1.29 3.79
N VAL A 166 6.55 0.72 3.65
CA VAL A 166 7.16 -0.13 4.68
C VAL A 166 7.90 0.72 5.71
N ASP A 167 8.41 1.90 5.32
CA ASP A 167 9.02 2.92 6.17
C ASP A 167 7.96 3.59 7.07
N TRP A 168 7.69 2.95 8.21
CA TRP A 168 6.51 3.21 9.04
C TRP A 168 6.55 4.55 9.76
N ASP A 169 7.74 5.05 10.10
CA ASP A 169 7.92 6.36 10.72
C ASP A 169 8.41 7.44 9.76
N HIS A 170 8.45 7.14 8.46
CA HIS A 170 8.73 8.08 7.36
C HIS A 170 10.04 8.85 7.57
N ASP A 171 11.00 8.28 8.29
CA ASP A 171 12.30 8.89 8.52
C ASP A 171 13.29 8.59 7.39
N ASN A 172 12.86 7.81 6.40
CA ASN A 172 13.60 7.35 5.23
C ASN A 172 14.72 6.34 5.56
N THR A 173 14.67 5.72 6.72
CA THR A 173 15.53 4.62 7.13
C THR A 173 14.68 3.38 7.34
N LEU A 174 14.85 2.36 6.48
CA LEU A 174 14.06 1.14 6.64
C LEU A 174 14.58 0.28 7.80
N THR A 175 14.00 0.44 8.99
CA THR A 175 14.40 -0.33 10.18
C THR A 175 13.61 -1.64 10.35
N GLU A 176 14.09 -2.50 11.25
CA GLU A 176 13.35 -3.69 11.66
C GLU A 176 12.07 -3.36 12.45
N GLU A 177 11.98 -2.17 13.06
CA GLU A 177 10.75 -1.70 13.70
C GLU A 177 9.69 -1.35 12.63
N ASP A 178 10.12 -0.71 11.54
CA ASP A 178 9.24 -0.37 10.40
C ASP A 178 8.66 -1.61 9.76
N LYS A 179 9.52 -2.58 9.39
CA LYS A 179 9.09 -3.88 8.88
C LYS A 179 8.13 -4.59 9.83
N ALA A 180 8.38 -4.54 11.14
CA ALA A 180 7.51 -5.17 12.12
C ALA A 180 6.14 -4.49 12.22
N ASN A 181 6.08 -3.16 12.15
CA ASN A 181 4.82 -2.42 12.17
C ASN A 181 4.04 -2.62 10.86
N PHE A 182 4.73 -2.62 9.73
CA PHE A 182 4.18 -2.95 8.42
C PHE A 182 3.56 -4.36 8.40
N ILE A 183 4.23 -5.37 8.95
CA ILE A 183 3.69 -6.73 9.10
C ILE A 183 2.41 -6.74 9.94
N ILE A 184 2.38 -5.98 11.05
CA ILE A 184 1.19 -5.90 11.90
C ILE A 184 0.01 -5.30 11.13
N TRP A 185 0.24 -4.23 10.38
CA TRP A 185 -0.78 -3.61 9.54
C TRP A 185 -1.26 -4.57 8.45
N LEU A 186 -0.34 -5.22 7.72
CA LEU A 186 -0.68 -6.22 6.70
C LEU A 186 -1.53 -7.35 7.28
N ASP A 187 -1.15 -7.92 8.43
CA ASP A 187 -1.91 -9.03 9.03
C ASP A 187 -3.30 -8.62 9.55
N GLU A 188 -3.47 -7.34 9.90
CA GLU A 188 -4.74 -6.78 10.34
C GLU A 188 -5.67 -6.50 9.16
N TYR A 189 -5.16 -5.93 8.06
CA TYR A 189 -5.99 -5.38 6.98
C TYR A 189 -5.93 -6.15 5.64
N VAL A 190 -4.87 -6.91 5.39
CA VAL A 190 -4.62 -7.58 4.10
C VAL A 190 -4.50 -9.09 4.29
N PRO A 191 -5.45 -9.91 3.80
CA PRO A 191 -5.37 -11.38 3.88
C PRO A 191 -4.04 -11.92 3.36
N ALA A 192 -3.56 -13.03 3.93
CA ALA A 192 -2.26 -13.62 3.54
C ALA A 192 -2.26 -14.14 2.09
N ASP A 193 -3.42 -14.56 1.60
CA ASP A 193 -3.69 -15.05 0.25
C ASP A 193 -4.23 -13.95 -0.69
N TYR A 194 -4.19 -12.68 -0.28
CA TYR A 194 -4.66 -11.55 -1.09
C TYR A 194 -3.92 -11.48 -2.42
N ASP A 195 -4.68 -11.48 -3.52
CA ASP A 195 -4.19 -11.46 -4.90
C ASP A 195 -4.57 -10.17 -5.66
N GLY A 196 -5.19 -9.22 -4.97
CA GLY A 196 -5.66 -7.94 -5.50
C GLY A 196 -4.63 -6.81 -5.43
N PRO A 197 -5.04 -5.58 -5.78
CA PRO A 197 -4.18 -4.39 -5.76
C PRO A 197 -3.79 -3.97 -4.34
N LEU A 198 -2.50 -3.86 -4.06
CA LEU A 198 -1.93 -3.34 -2.82
C LEU A 198 -1.06 -2.13 -3.14
N CYS A 199 -1.49 -0.94 -2.72
CA CYS A 199 -0.83 0.31 -3.05
C CYS A 199 0.10 0.76 -1.91
N LEU A 200 1.37 1.00 -2.23
CA LEU A 200 2.36 1.56 -1.32
C LEU A 200 2.42 3.08 -1.52
N ASP A 201 2.07 3.86 -0.49
CA ASP A 201 2.06 5.31 -0.58
C ASP A 201 3.32 5.90 0.07
N LEU A 202 4.38 6.06 -0.74
CA LEU A 202 5.68 6.59 -0.35
C LEU A 202 5.89 7.97 -0.98
N GLU A 203 5.28 8.99 -0.37
CA GLU A 203 5.39 10.42 -0.75
C GLU A 203 6.43 11.20 0.08
N GLY A 204 7.39 10.49 0.69
CA GLY A 204 8.41 11.06 1.60
C GLY A 204 9.45 11.95 0.90
N GLN A 205 10.66 12.02 1.46
CA GLN A 205 11.69 12.97 0.99
C GLN A 205 12.08 12.77 -0.49
N TYR A 206 11.92 11.55 -1.00
CA TYR A 206 12.33 11.16 -2.35
C TYR A 206 11.28 11.48 -3.43
N TRP A 207 10.04 11.81 -3.06
CA TRP A 207 8.94 11.98 -4.02
C TRP A 207 9.20 13.08 -5.06
N ALA A 208 9.79 14.20 -4.63
CA ALA A 208 10.18 15.28 -5.53
C ALA A 208 11.39 14.90 -6.41
N THR A 209 12.28 14.05 -5.90
CA THR A 209 13.49 13.59 -6.62
C THR A 209 13.14 12.67 -7.78
N LEU A 210 11.96 12.04 -7.79
CA LEU A 210 11.46 11.27 -8.94
C LEU A 210 11.23 12.14 -10.19
N ASP A 211 11.29 13.47 -10.13
CA ASP A 211 11.30 14.32 -11.34
C ASP A 211 12.72 14.70 -11.81
N THR A 212 13.78 14.07 -11.26
CA THR A 212 15.16 14.36 -11.64
C THR A 212 15.46 13.99 -13.09
N THR A 213 16.35 14.75 -13.74
CA THR A 213 16.94 14.43 -15.04
C THR A 213 18.20 13.56 -14.93
N ASN A 214 18.73 13.39 -13.72
CA ASN A 214 19.98 12.67 -13.48
C ASN A 214 19.71 11.20 -13.12
N GLN A 215 20.18 10.27 -13.97
CA GLN A 215 19.97 8.85 -13.80
C GLN A 215 20.64 8.28 -12.54
N SER A 216 21.83 8.74 -12.13
CA SER A 216 22.48 8.21 -10.92
C SER A 216 21.72 8.59 -9.65
N VAL A 217 21.18 9.82 -9.62
CA VAL A 217 20.29 10.28 -8.54
C VAL A 217 18.99 9.49 -8.55
N MET A 218 18.42 9.24 -9.73
CA MET A 218 17.23 8.41 -9.88
C MET A 218 17.51 7.00 -9.35
N ASP A 219 18.59 6.36 -9.78
CA ASP A 219 18.96 4.99 -9.38
C ASP A 219 19.09 4.84 -7.86
N THR A 220 19.69 5.83 -7.18
CA THR A 220 19.77 5.88 -5.71
C THR A 220 18.37 5.93 -5.07
N VAL A 221 17.45 6.71 -5.66
CA VAL A 221 16.07 6.78 -5.20
C VAL A 221 15.35 5.47 -5.45
N LEU A 222 15.51 4.87 -6.64
CA LEU A 222 14.85 3.62 -6.99
C LEU A 222 15.28 2.48 -6.07
N ASP A 223 16.53 2.43 -5.60
CA ASP A 223 16.99 1.42 -4.66
C ASP A 223 16.16 1.44 -3.35
N VAL A 224 15.81 2.63 -2.85
CA VAL A 224 14.93 2.78 -1.67
C VAL A 224 13.52 2.25 -1.94
N TYR A 225 12.94 2.59 -3.09
CA TYR A 225 11.61 2.10 -3.47
C TYR A 225 11.61 0.57 -3.66
N ILE A 226 12.62 0.04 -4.33
CA ILE A 226 12.76 -1.40 -4.60
C ILE A 226 12.94 -2.18 -3.29
N GLU A 227 13.73 -1.69 -2.34
CA GLU A 227 13.90 -2.36 -1.05
C GLU A 227 12.56 -2.54 -0.32
N GLN A 228 11.75 -1.48 -0.24
CA GLN A 228 10.43 -1.53 0.39
C GLN A 228 9.46 -2.44 -0.38
N LEU A 229 9.47 -2.36 -1.72
CA LEU A 229 8.66 -3.22 -2.57
C LEU A 229 8.96 -4.70 -2.33
N LYS A 230 10.23 -5.07 -2.23
CA LYS A 230 10.65 -6.46 -1.99
C LYS A 230 10.20 -6.98 -0.64
N VAL A 231 10.19 -6.14 0.40
CA VAL A 231 9.60 -6.52 1.69
C VAL A 231 8.11 -6.81 1.54
N ALA A 232 7.35 -5.92 0.89
CA ALA A 232 5.91 -6.12 0.66
C ALA A 232 5.61 -7.39 -0.15
N GLN A 233 6.34 -7.61 -1.26
CA GLN A 233 6.21 -8.80 -2.11
C GLN A 233 6.53 -10.08 -1.35
N SER A 234 7.56 -10.09 -0.49
CA SER A 234 7.90 -11.27 0.31
C SER A 234 6.78 -11.68 1.28
N LEU A 235 5.98 -10.71 1.74
CA LEU A 235 4.90 -10.92 2.71
C LEU A 235 3.55 -11.19 2.04
N ARG A 236 3.33 -10.69 0.82
CA ARG A 236 2.11 -10.87 0.01
C ARG A 236 2.47 -11.19 -1.44
N PRO A 237 3.04 -12.38 -1.74
CA PRO A 237 3.60 -12.69 -3.06
C PRO A 237 2.55 -12.75 -4.19
N ASN A 238 1.27 -12.94 -3.87
CA ASN A 238 0.20 -12.99 -4.87
C ASN A 238 -0.39 -11.60 -5.19
N ALA A 239 -0.16 -10.62 -4.31
CA ALA A 239 -0.75 -9.30 -4.45
C ALA A 239 -0.14 -8.55 -5.64
N LYS A 240 -0.91 -7.61 -6.19
CA LYS A 240 -0.50 -6.71 -7.26
C LYS A 240 -0.01 -5.42 -6.61
N ILE A 241 1.31 -5.32 -6.41
CA ILE A 241 1.98 -4.34 -5.57
C ILE A 241 2.76 -3.35 -6.43
N GLY A 242 2.68 -2.08 -6.03
CA GLY A 242 3.32 -0.95 -6.67
C GLY A 242 3.10 0.31 -5.82
N PHE A 243 3.55 1.45 -6.33
CA PHE A 243 3.52 2.70 -5.59
C PHE A 243 2.45 3.66 -6.08
N TRP A 244 1.82 4.35 -5.14
CA TRP A 244 0.87 5.43 -5.42
C TRP A 244 1.50 6.49 -6.32
N GLY A 245 0.74 6.96 -7.31
CA GLY A 245 1.12 8.01 -8.23
C GLY A 245 2.22 7.63 -9.22
N LEU A 246 2.66 6.37 -9.27
CA LEU A 246 3.68 5.91 -10.22
C LEU A 246 3.09 5.09 -11.38
N PRO A 247 3.51 5.37 -12.63
CA PRO A 247 4.37 6.48 -13.05
C PRO A 247 3.70 7.84 -12.86
N LYS A 248 4.46 8.87 -12.45
CA LYS A 248 3.99 10.27 -12.41
C LYS A 248 3.70 10.79 -13.81
N LYS A 249 2.86 11.83 -13.92
CA LYS A 249 2.59 12.56 -15.16
C LYS A 249 3.86 13.05 -15.88
N SER A 250 4.88 13.44 -15.14
CA SER A 250 6.21 13.85 -15.65
C SER A 250 7.01 12.72 -16.30
N HIS A 251 6.72 11.46 -16.01
CA HIS A 251 7.37 10.31 -16.68
C HIS A 251 6.69 9.93 -17.99
N THR A 252 5.40 10.24 -18.12
CA THR A 252 4.60 9.87 -19.29
C THR A 252 4.45 11.00 -20.31
N ASP A 253 4.67 12.24 -19.89
CA ASP A 253 4.57 13.42 -20.74
C ASP A 253 5.93 13.72 -21.37
N SER A 254 6.00 13.57 -22.69
CA SER A 254 7.21 13.82 -23.49
C SER A 254 7.76 15.25 -23.39
N ALA A 255 6.98 16.20 -22.88
CA ALA A 255 7.45 17.56 -22.63
C ALA A 255 8.43 17.65 -21.45
N PHE A 256 8.43 16.65 -20.56
CA PHE A 256 9.36 16.56 -19.44
C PHE A 256 10.51 15.63 -19.79
N ASN A 257 11.72 16.06 -19.44
CA ASN A 257 12.90 15.22 -19.49
C ASN A 257 13.11 14.68 -18.08
N THR A 258 12.70 13.44 -17.81
CA THR A 258 12.95 12.76 -16.54
C THR A 258 13.88 11.58 -16.78
N ALA A 259 14.69 11.23 -15.77
CA ALA A 259 15.47 10.01 -15.76
C ALA A 259 14.54 8.79 -15.79
N SER A 260 15.01 7.66 -16.30
CA SER A 260 14.20 6.45 -16.41
C SER A 260 13.91 5.85 -15.04
N ILE A 261 12.66 5.45 -14.84
CA ILE A 261 12.19 4.68 -13.69
C ILE A 261 11.98 3.19 -14.01
N ASP A 262 12.44 2.71 -15.18
CA ASP A 262 12.17 1.36 -15.67
C ASP A 262 12.64 0.27 -14.71
N ARG A 263 13.75 0.51 -13.99
CA ARG A 263 14.25 -0.41 -12.95
C ARG A 263 13.24 -0.65 -11.84
N LEU A 264 12.42 0.34 -11.48
CA LEU A 264 11.37 0.17 -10.48
C LEU A 264 10.13 -0.47 -11.11
N LEU A 265 9.73 -0.04 -12.31
CA LEU A 265 8.56 -0.59 -12.99
C LEU A 265 8.71 -2.08 -13.34
N SER A 266 9.93 -2.53 -13.60
CA SER A 266 10.26 -3.95 -13.83
C SER A 266 10.16 -4.80 -12.56
N GLU A 267 10.20 -4.18 -11.37
CA GLU A 267 10.04 -4.87 -10.09
C GLU A 267 8.59 -4.86 -9.60
N CYS A 268 7.78 -3.87 -10.01
CA CYS A 268 6.36 -3.76 -9.67
C CYS A 268 5.53 -4.93 -10.23
N THR A 269 4.47 -5.31 -9.51
CA THR A 269 3.44 -6.26 -9.96
C THR A 269 2.08 -5.58 -10.23
N ALA A 270 1.99 -4.26 -10.04
CA ALA A 270 0.95 -3.36 -10.55
C ALA A 270 1.46 -1.92 -10.65
N LEU A 271 0.77 -1.09 -11.43
CA LEU A 271 0.96 0.37 -11.43
C LEU A 271 -0.26 1.09 -10.84
N PHE A 272 -0.02 2.24 -10.21
CA PHE A 272 -1.04 3.07 -9.58
C PHE A 272 -0.90 4.56 -9.97
N PRO A 273 -0.93 4.91 -11.26
CA PRO A 273 -0.79 6.30 -11.70
C PRO A 273 -1.93 7.16 -11.16
N ASP A 274 -1.63 8.39 -10.72
CA ASP A 274 -2.65 9.35 -10.32
C ASP A 274 -3.20 10.10 -11.54
N VAL A 275 -4.52 10.17 -11.63
CA VAL A 275 -5.22 10.97 -12.65
C VAL A 275 -5.88 12.20 -12.01
N TYR A 276 -5.30 12.72 -10.94
CA TYR A 276 -5.90 13.85 -10.22
C TYR A 276 -5.95 15.09 -11.10
N GLU A 277 -7.12 15.71 -11.18
CA GLU A 277 -7.35 16.92 -11.95
C GLU A 277 -7.31 18.17 -11.07
N TRP A 278 -6.59 19.19 -11.52
CA TRP A 278 -6.36 20.46 -10.84
C TRP A 278 -6.98 21.67 -11.55
N ASN A 279 -7.57 21.48 -12.73
CA ASN A 279 -8.17 22.50 -13.59
C ASN A 279 -9.70 22.44 -13.56
N PRO A 280 -10.36 22.91 -12.48
CA PRO A 280 -11.82 22.89 -12.38
C PRO A 280 -12.46 23.71 -13.50
N GLY A 281 -13.55 23.20 -14.10
CA GLY A 281 -14.19 23.83 -15.26
C GLY A 281 -13.46 23.63 -16.59
N GLY A 282 -12.26 23.04 -16.58
CA GLY A 282 -11.52 22.61 -17.77
C GLY A 282 -12.04 21.29 -18.33
N ASN A 283 -11.42 20.83 -19.42
CA ASN A 283 -11.57 19.47 -19.93
C ASN A 283 -10.18 18.93 -20.25
N ASP A 284 -9.66 18.13 -19.33
CA ASP A 284 -8.33 17.54 -19.39
C ASP A 284 -8.38 16.03 -19.69
N SER A 285 -9.55 15.51 -20.10
CA SER A 285 -9.76 14.08 -20.33
C SER A 285 -8.73 13.47 -21.29
N ALA A 286 -8.42 14.15 -22.41
CA ALA A 286 -7.44 13.66 -23.37
C ALA A 286 -6.02 13.55 -22.80
N ARG A 287 -5.63 14.50 -21.93
CA ARG A 287 -4.32 14.51 -21.27
C ARG A 287 -4.22 13.39 -20.25
N LEU A 288 -5.28 13.19 -19.47
CA LEU A 288 -5.34 12.13 -18.46
C LEU A 288 -5.46 10.73 -19.08
N GLN A 289 -6.20 10.59 -20.18
CA GLN A 289 -6.25 9.37 -20.98
C GLN A 289 -4.84 9.01 -21.49
N LEU A 290 -4.15 9.97 -22.13
CA LEU A 290 -2.80 9.73 -22.65
C LEU A 290 -1.82 9.35 -21.53
N HIS A 291 -1.92 9.97 -20.34
CA HIS A 291 -1.11 9.60 -19.19
C HIS A 291 -1.27 8.12 -18.83
N VAL A 292 -2.51 7.62 -18.81
CA VAL A 292 -2.81 6.22 -18.51
C VAL A 292 -2.36 5.28 -19.64
N GLU A 293 -2.56 5.66 -20.90
CA GLU A 293 -2.06 4.89 -22.07
C GLU A 293 -0.55 4.70 -22.00
N ARG A 294 0.20 5.77 -21.70
CA ARG A 294 1.65 5.71 -21.54
C ARG A 294 2.07 4.91 -20.31
N ALA A 295 1.32 4.96 -19.22
CA ALA A 295 1.60 4.09 -18.07
C ALA A 295 1.49 2.60 -18.44
N ILE A 296 0.49 2.22 -19.25
CA ILE A 296 0.33 0.84 -19.75
C ILE A 296 1.50 0.48 -20.69
N GLU A 297 1.86 1.38 -21.61
CA GLU A 297 2.97 1.21 -22.55
C GLU A 297 4.31 1.00 -21.85
N MET A 298 4.63 1.82 -20.83
CA MET A 298 5.89 1.72 -20.09
C MET A 298 6.13 0.33 -19.52
N VAL A 299 5.07 -0.44 -19.23
CA VAL A 299 5.15 -1.81 -18.74
C VAL A 299 4.76 -2.85 -19.79
N ASN A 300 4.71 -2.48 -21.07
CA ASN A 300 4.34 -3.35 -22.19
C ASN A 300 3.04 -4.14 -21.95
N GLY A 301 2.10 -3.61 -21.16
CA GLY A 301 0.89 -4.33 -20.76
C GLY A 301 1.13 -5.64 -19.98
N GLU A 302 2.29 -5.80 -19.32
CA GLU A 302 2.66 -7.02 -18.60
C GLU A 302 2.14 -7.07 -17.16
N ILE A 303 1.81 -5.92 -16.56
CA ILE A 303 1.23 -5.83 -15.22
C ILE A 303 -0.03 -4.95 -15.24
N PRO A 304 -1.00 -5.18 -14.34
CA PRO A 304 -2.23 -4.42 -14.32
C PRO A 304 -1.99 -2.97 -13.89
N VAL A 305 -2.74 -2.06 -14.50
CA VAL A 305 -2.75 -0.62 -14.17
C VAL A 305 -4.06 -0.27 -13.47
N TYR A 306 -3.97 0.38 -12.30
CA TYR A 306 -5.12 0.83 -11.51
C TYR A 306 -5.07 2.35 -11.32
N ALA A 307 -5.82 3.09 -12.13
CA ALA A 307 -5.80 4.56 -12.10
C ALA A 307 -6.38 5.09 -10.78
N GLN A 308 -5.65 6.01 -10.12
CA GLN A 308 -6.03 6.61 -8.84
C GLN A 308 -6.72 7.95 -9.09
N THR A 309 -8.01 8.05 -8.73
CA THR A 309 -8.83 9.26 -8.92
C THR A 309 -9.03 9.99 -7.58
N SER A 310 -9.25 11.30 -7.62
CA SER A 310 -9.56 12.11 -6.44
C SER A 310 -10.72 13.06 -6.75
N PRO A 311 -11.77 13.12 -5.89
CA PRO A 311 -12.84 14.09 -6.06
C PRO A 311 -12.35 15.52 -5.79
N ARG A 312 -11.13 15.68 -5.25
CA ARG A 312 -10.61 16.98 -4.85
C ARG A 312 -9.63 17.58 -5.84
N TYR A 313 -9.72 18.90 -5.99
CA TYR A 313 -8.71 19.76 -6.62
C TYR A 313 -8.21 20.85 -5.66
N LYS A 314 -7.13 21.53 -6.05
CA LYS A 314 -6.52 22.66 -5.36
C LYS A 314 -6.58 23.86 -6.28
N THR A 315 -6.93 25.03 -5.74
CA THR A 315 -6.89 26.30 -6.50
C THR A 315 -5.52 26.96 -6.46
N THR A 316 -4.72 26.63 -5.44
CA THR A 316 -3.32 27.05 -5.29
C THR A 316 -2.53 25.94 -4.60
N SER A 317 -1.19 25.97 -4.66
CA SER A 317 -0.34 24.95 -4.05
C SER A 317 -0.57 24.77 -2.53
N THR A 318 -0.99 25.84 -1.85
CA THR A 318 -1.28 25.88 -0.40
C THR A 318 -2.77 26.03 -0.07
N GLY A 319 -3.63 26.09 -1.09
CA GLY A 319 -5.05 26.35 -0.94
C GLY A 319 -5.85 25.17 -0.38
N PRO A 320 -7.12 25.40 0.00
CA PRO A 320 -8.01 24.32 0.41
C PRO A 320 -8.22 23.33 -0.73
N ARG A 321 -8.45 22.07 -0.37
CA ARG A 321 -8.84 21.04 -1.34
C ARG A 321 -10.36 21.04 -1.52
N LEU A 322 -10.81 21.55 -2.65
CA LEU A 322 -12.22 21.68 -3.03
C LEU A 322 -12.70 20.45 -3.79
N ILE A 323 -14.00 20.19 -3.80
CA ILE A 323 -14.60 19.04 -4.48
C ILE A 323 -15.02 19.44 -5.90
N HIS A 324 -14.66 18.60 -6.88
CA HIS A 324 -15.04 18.71 -8.28
C HIS A 324 -16.56 18.66 -8.48
N ASN A 325 -17.03 19.18 -9.60
CA ASN A 325 -18.36 18.79 -10.06
C ASN A 325 -18.35 17.31 -10.47
N THR A 326 -19.39 16.56 -10.12
CA THR A 326 -19.49 15.12 -10.41
C THR A 326 -19.30 14.82 -11.91
N ALA A 327 -19.91 15.60 -12.81
CA ALA A 327 -19.77 15.38 -14.24
C ALA A 327 -18.35 15.64 -14.77
N GLU A 328 -17.65 16.63 -14.23
CA GLU A 328 -16.25 16.93 -14.60
C GLU A 328 -15.33 15.81 -14.14
N PHE A 329 -15.46 15.37 -12.89
CA PHE A 329 -14.71 14.25 -12.35
C PHE A 329 -14.93 12.95 -13.15
N MET A 330 -16.19 12.62 -13.46
CA MET A 330 -16.52 11.44 -14.25
C MET A 330 -15.88 11.51 -15.63
N ARG A 331 -16.01 12.64 -16.33
CA ARG A 331 -15.45 12.82 -17.67
C ARG A 331 -13.92 12.76 -17.67
N ASP A 332 -13.27 13.53 -16.80
CA ASP A 332 -11.83 13.77 -16.91
C ASP A 332 -11.00 12.67 -16.26
N GLN A 333 -11.43 12.14 -15.11
CA GLN A 333 -10.62 11.16 -14.38
C GLN A 333 -11.09 9.73 -14.63
N VAL A 334 -12.41 9.49 -14.61
CA VAL A 334 -12.95 8.12 -14.66
C VAL A 334 -13.07 7.62 -16.09
N GLN A 335 -13.80 8.33 -16.96
CA GLN A 335 -14.01 7.94 -18.36
C GLN A 335 -12.69 7.91 -19.11
N ALA A 336 -11.87 8.95 -18.98
CA ALA A 336 -10.57 9.02 -19.62
C ALA A 336 -9.67 7.82 -19.25
N SER A 337 -9.69 7.38 -17.99
CA SER A 337 -8.94 6.19 -17.57
C SER A 337 -9.49 4.90 -18.17
N LEU A 338 -10.82 4.76 -18.23
CA LEU A 338 -11.47 3.57 -18.81
C LEU A 338 -11.33 3.49 -20.34
N ASP A 339 -11.27 4.66 -21.00
CA ASP A 339 -11.09 4.79 -22.45
C ASP A 339 -9.63 4.64 -22.89
N ALA A 340 -8.67 4.71 -21.96
CA ALA A 340 -7.26 4.53 -22.25
C ALA A 340 -6.96 3.12 -22.80
N VAL A 341 -6.38 3.08 -23.99
CA VAL A 341 -5.95 1.85 -24.67
C VAL A 341 -4.54 2.02 -25.21
N TRP A 342 -3.68 1.06 -24.91
CA TRP A 342 -2.42 0.90 -25.61
C TRP A 342 -2.42 -0.41 -26.40
N THR A 343 -2.02 -0.37 -27.66
CA THR A 343 -1.91 -1.56 -28.52
C THR A 343 -0.44 -1.94 -28.68
N ASP A 344 -0.10 -3.17 -28.34
CA ASP A 344 1.28 -3.66 -28.46
C ASP A 344 1.67 -3.97 -29.92
N ALA A 345 2.94 -4.35 -30.11
CA ALA A 345 3.48 -4.67 -31.43
C ALA A 345 2.79 -5.86 -32.12
N ASP A 346 2.13 -6.74 -31.34
CA ASP A 346 1.37 -7.89 -31.85
C ASP A 346 -0.10 -7.53 -32.16
N GLY A 347 -0.49 -6.26 -31.97
CA GLY A 347 -1.83 -5.77 -32.21
C GLY A 347 -2.81 -6.06 -31.06
N LYS A 348 -2.33 -6.49 -29.89
CA LYS A 348 -3.17 -6.74 -28.73
C LYS A 348 -3.40 -5.45 -27.95
N GLU A 349 -4.66 -5.17 -27.65
CA GLU A 349 -5.06 -4.04 -26.81
C GLU A 349 -4.88 -4.35 -25.31
N HIS A 350 -4.33 -3.39 -24.60
CA HIS A 350 -4.17 -3.36 -23.15
C HIS A 350 -4.89 -2.14 -22.59
N ARG A 351 -5.59 -2.34 -21.46
CA ARG A 351 -6.46 -1.35 -20.82
C ARG A 351 -6.21 -1.35 -19.32
N VAL A 352 -6.72 -0.34 -18.62
CA VAL A 352 -6.73 -0.33 -17.15
C VAL A 352 -7.47 -1.54 -16.58
N GLN A 353 -6.95 -2.09 -15.49
CA GLN A 353 -7.59 -3.17 -14.74
C GLN A 353 -8.56 -2.65 -13.68
N GLY A 354 -8.49 -1.37 -13.35
CA GLY A 354 -9.47 -0.74 -12.48
C GLY A 354 -9.24 0.75 -12.30
N VAL A 355 -10.23 1.37 -11.68
CA VAL A 355 -10.20 2.76 -11.24
C VAL A 355 -10.48 2.80 -9.75
N SER A 356 -9.75 3.64 -9.03
CA SER A 356 -9.84 3.74 -7.59
C SER A 356 -10.29 5.11 -7.15
N PHE A 357 -11.20 5.16 -6.18
CA PHE A 357 -11.68 6.40 -5.59
C PHE A 357 -10.92 6.69 -4.30
N TRP A 358 -10.07 7.72 -4.34
CA TRP A 358 -9.29 8.15 -3.19
C TRP A 358 -9.78 9.50 -2.67
N ASP A 359 -10.01 9.57 -1.36
CA ASP A 359 -10.15 10.83 -0.62
C ASP A 359 -9.75 10.61 0.85
N ALA A 360 -9.57 11.70 1.61
CA ALA A 360 -9.29 11.64 3.04
C ALA A 360 -10.25 12.53 3.85
N TYR A 361 -10.87 11.94 4.88
CA TYR A 361 -11.74 12.68 5.82
C TYR A 361 -11.00 13.76 6.61
N THR A 362 -9.69 13.62 6.76
CA THR A 362 -8.84 14.64 7.41
C THR A 362 -8.92 15.98 6.71
N TYR A 363 -9.23 16.03 5.41
CA TYR A 363 -9.41 17.29 4.69
C TYR A 363 -10.64 18.07 5.17
N VAL A 364 -11.74 17.39 5.51
CA VAL A 364 -12.90 18.07 6.12
C VAL A 364 -12.47 18.70 7.45
N ALA A 365 -11.79 17.93 8.30
CA ALA A 365 -11.29 18.46 9.56
C ALA A 365 -10.30 19.63 9.41
N THR A 366 -9.49 19.61 8.35
CA THR A 366 -8.46 20.62 8.08
C THR A 366 -9.06 21.92 7.54
N TYR A 367 -10.12 21.84 6.72
CA TYR A 367 -10.66 22.99 6.00
C TYR A 367 -11.97 23.52 6.57
N THR A 368 -12.57 22.87 7.56
CA THR A 368 -13.70 23.42 8.32
C THR A 368 -13.20 24.40 9.38
N GLU A 369 -13.56 25.67 9.23
CA GLU A 369 -13.27 26.70 10.23
C GLU A 369 -13.92 26.34 11.58
N GLY A 370 -13.17 26.50 12.66
CA GLY A 370 -13.67 26.19 14.00
C GLY A 370 -13.81 24.68 14.30
N TRP A 371 -13.15 23.80 13.53
CA TRP A 371 -13.26 22.34 13.72
C TRP A 371 -12.95 21.91 15.17
N SER A 372 -11.96 22.51 15.81
CA SER A 372 -11.57 22.23 17.20
C SER A 372 -12.65 22.57 18.23
N GLU A 373 -13.48 23.56 17.91
CA GLU A 373 -14.57 24.10 18.73
C GLU A 373 -15.88 23.36 18.52
N MET A 374 -16.06 22.69 17.37
CA MET A 374 -17.23 21.86 17.09
C MET A 374 -17.38 20.72 18.10
N SER A 375 -18.63 20.50 18.51
CA SER A 375 -19.03 19.29 19.22
C SER A 375 -18.80 18.05 18.37
N MET A 376 -18.75 16.89 19.01
CA MET A 376 -18.59 15.63 18.27
C MET A 376 -19.77 15.30 17.36
N ASP A 377 -20.99 15.72 17.71
CA ASP A 377 -22.18 15.51 16.87
C ASP A 377 -22.11 16.39 15.61
N GLU A 378 -21.63 17.62 15.72
CA GLU A 378 -21.39 18.50 14.55
C GLU A 378 -20.29 17.93 13.65
N ARG A 379 -19.19 17.43 14.22
CA ARG A 379 -18.12 16.77 13.43
C ARG A 379 -18.63 15.52 12.72
N LYS A 380 -19.45 14.71 13.40
CA LYS A 380 -20.10 13.54 12.81
C LYS A 380 -21.03 13.95 11.68
N ALA A 381 -21.82 15.01 11.84
CA ALA A 381 -22.69 15.51 10.78
C ALA A 381 -21.89 15.92 9.54
N ALA A 382 -20.76 16.63 9.71
CA ALA A 382 -19.88 17.00 8.61
C ALA A 382 -19.23 15.78 7.91
N TRP A 383 -18.85 14.74 8.66
CA TRP A 383 -18.38 13.49 8.05
C TRP A 383 -19.49 12.76 7.31
N ASN A 384 -20.70 12.69 7.85
CA ASN A 384 -21.85 12.09 7.16
C ASN A 384 -22.19 12.83 5.86
N GLU A 385 -22.08 14.15 5.84
CA GLU A 385 -22.24 14.94 4.61
C GLU A 385 -21.20 14.55 3.56
N LEU A 386 -19.94 14.37 3.97
CA LEU A 386 -18.91 13.86 3.08
C LEU A 386 -19.22 12.43 2.59
N ASP A 387 -19.73 11.55 3.45
CA ASP A 387 -20.12 10.19 3.05
C ASP A 387 -21.12 10.23 1.88
N TYR A 388 -22.14 11.08 1.97
CA TYR A 388 -23.16 11.20 0.91
C TYR A 388 -22.57 11.74 -0.40
N ILE A 389 -21.62 12.67 -0.31
CA ILE A 389 -20.88 13.13 -1.48
C ILE A 389 -20.06 11.98 -2.08
N HIS A 390 -19.31 11.24 -1.26
CA HIS A 390 -18.55 10.06 -1.73
C HIS A 390 -19.44 9.02 -2.38
N ILE A 391 -20.63 8.75 -1.85
CA ILE A 391 -21.60 7.82 -2.45
C ILE A 391 -22.03 8.30 -3.83
N GLU A 392 -22.34 9.59 -4.01
CA GLU A 392 -22.69 10.15 -5.34
C GLU A 392 -21.59 9.90 -6.38
N PHE A 393 -20.33 10.14 -6.01
CA PHE A 393 -19.19 9.84 -6.88
C PHE A 393 -19.04 8.34 -7.15
N LEU A 394 -19.15 7.50 -6.12
CA LEU A 394 -19.03 6.06 -6.28
C LEU A 394 -20.15 5.46 -7.14
N GLU A 395 -21.39 5.98 -7.05
CA GLU A 395 -22.51 5.56 -7.89
C GLU A 395 -22.26 5.84 -9.38
N GLY A 396 -21.77 7.04 -9.71
CA GLY A 396 -21.41 7.37 -11.09
C GLY A 396 -20.21 6.55 -11.57
N MET A 397 -19.17 6.38 -10.75
CA MET A 397 -18.01 5.54 -11.09
C MET A 397 -18.43 4.09 -11.35
N LYS A 398 -19.28 3.52 -10.48
CA LYS A 398 -19.74 2.14 -10.61
C LYS A 398 -20.52 1.94 -11.89
N SER A 399 -21.38 2.88 -12.25
CA SER A 399 -22.15 2.85 -13.49
C SER A 399 -21.23 2.82 -14.73
N MET A 400 -20.15 3.60 -14.72
CA MET A 400 -19.19 3.66 -15.82
C MET A 400 -18.31 2.41 -15.91
N VAL A 401 -17.84 1.91 -14.77
CA VAL A 401 -17.07 0.65 -14.71
C VAL A 401 -17.92 -0.52 -15.17
N ASP A 402 -19.19 -0.61 -14.76
CA ASP A 402 -20.11 -1.67 -15.20
C ASP A 402 -20.38 -1.60 -16.71
N ALA A 403 -20.49 -0.39 -17.27
CA ALA A 403 -20.63 -0.18 -18.71
C ALA A 403 -19.36 -0.62 -19.47
N ALA A 404 -18.17 -0.29 -18.96
CA ALA A 404 -16.89 -0.72 -19.52
C ALA A 404 -16.73 -2.24 -19.45
N ALA A 405 -17.07 -2.85 -18.31
CA ALA A 405 -17.06 -4.30 -18.11
C ALA A 405 -18.03 -5.04 -19.05
N SER A 406 -19.20 -4.47 -19.29
CA SER A 406 -20.19 -5.02 -20.23
C SER A 406 -19.67 -4.98 -21.68
N THR A 407 -19.06 -3.88 -22.08
CA THR A 407 -18.44 -3.72 -23.41
C THR A 407 -17.32 -4.73 -23.62
N PHE A 408 -16.49 -4.93 -22.60
CA PHE A 408 -15.41 -5.91 -22.59
C PHE A 408 -15.94 -7.36 -22.79
N THR A 409 -17.04 -7.70 -22.12
CA THR A 409 -17.67 -9.01 -22.25
C THR A 409 -18.21 -9.24 -23.67
N THR A 410 -18.85 -8.24 -24.27
CA THR A 410 -19.36 -8.35 -25.65
C THR A 410 -18.23 -8.60 -26.66
N GLN A 411 -17.12 -7.86 -26.56
CA GLN A 411 -15.96 -8.01 -27.46
C GLN A 411 -15.29 -9.38 -27.35
N THR A 412 -15.22 -9.96 -26.14
CA THR A 412 -14.66 -11.31 -25.94
C THR A 412 -15.59 -12.42 -26.43
N THR A 413 -16.90 -12.20 -26.46
CA THR A 413 -17.88 -13.16 -27.02
C THR A 413 -18.02 -13.09 -28.55
N GLU A 414 -17.66 -11.98 -29.19
CA GLU A 414 -17.76 -11.79 -30.65
C GLU A 414 -16.50 -12.20 -31.43
N ALA A 415 -15.44 -12.67 -30.76
CA ALA A 415 -14.31 -13.30 -31.43
C ALA A 415 -14.77 -14.57 -32.18
N PRO A 416 -14.35 -14.80 -33.45
CA PRO A 416 -14.98 -15.80 -34.30
C PRO A 416 -14.79 -17.22 -33.76
N SER A 417 -15.89 -17.78 -33.26
CA SER A 417 -16.02 -19.18 -32.92
C SER A 417 -15.89 -20.02 -34.19
N ILE A 418 -14.90 -20.92 -34.20
CA ILE A 418 -14.90 -22.06 -35.11
C ILE A 418 -16.13 -22.90 -34.78
N ASN A 419 -17.03 -22.99 -35.77
CA ASN A 419 -18.31 -23.70 -35.71
C ASN A 419 -18.19 -25.10 -35.10
N ASN A 420 -19.08 -25.41 -34.16
CA ASN A 420 -19.70 -26.72 -34.04
C ASN A 420 -21.14 -26.51 -33.58
N ASP A 421 -22.06 -26.63 -34.55
CA ASP A 421 -23.49 -26.77 -34.33
C ASP A 421 -23.79 -28.05 -33.54
N GLU A 422 -24.71 -27.98 -32.59
CA GLU A 422 -25.90 -28.85 -32.63
C GLU A 422 -27.02 -28.34 -31.69
N SER A 423 -28.22 -28.37 -32.26
CA SER A 423 -29.50 -27.83 -31.80
C SER A 423 -30.25 -28.70 -30.78
N GLY A 424 -31.14 -28.09 -29.98
CA GLY A 424 -32.24 -28.82 -29.32
C GLY A 424 -33.24 -27.95 -28.56
N GLN A 425 -34.52 -28.00 -28.97
CA GLN A 425 -35.65 -27.16 -28.55
C GLN A 425 -36.30 -27.51 -27.20
N THR A 426 -37.07 -26.53 -26.72
CA THR A 426 -38.02 -26.36 -25.59
C THR A 426 -39.13 -27.41 -25.40
N THR A 427 -39.68 -27.53 -24.17
CA THR A 427 -41.16 -27.52 -23.90
C THR A 427 -41.53 -27.36 -22.41
N GLU A 428 -42.69 -26.73 -22.19
CA GLU A 428 -43.32 -26.27 -20.94
C GLU A 428 -43.92 -27.39 -20.05
N ALA A 429 -43.92 -27.18 -18.72
CA ALA A 429 -44.88 -27.79 -17.77
C ALA A 429 -44.91 -27.03 -16.43
N THR A 430 -45.90 -26.15 -16.24
CA THR A 430 -46.20 -25.44 -14.97
C THR A 430 -47.67 -25.66 -14.63
N ASP A 431 -47.98 -26.26 -13.46
CA ASP A 431 -48.95 -25.65 -12.51
C ASP A 431 -49.19 -26.38 -11.17
N ASN A 432 -48.77 -27.64 -10.95
CA ASN A 432 -49.14 -28.35 -9.69
C ASN A 432 -47.99 -28.55 -8.68
N THR A 433 -46.77 -28.09 -8.98
CA THR A 433 -45.58 -28.29 -8.14
C THR A 433 -45.35 -27.16 -7.12
N THR A 434 -46.04 -26.03 -7.27
CA THR A 434 -45.72 -24.76 -6.60
C THR A 434 -46.25 -24.71 -5.15
N GLU A 435 -47.41 -25.29 -4.86
CA GLU A 435 -48.08 -25.13 -3.55
C GLU A 435 -47.48 -26.02 -2.44
N VAL A 436 -47.03 -27.23 -2.79
CA VAL A 436 -46.32 -28.14 -1.87
C VAL A 436 -44.89 -27.64 -1.60
N ALA A 437 -44.25 -27.03 -2.60
CA ALA A 437 -42.92 -26.42 -2.45
C ALA A 437 -42.95 -25.24 -1.47
N ILE A 438 -43.96 -24.36 -1.58
CA ILE A 438 -44.14 -23.21 -0.68
C ILE A 438 -44.36 -23.67 0.77
N THR A 439 -45.18 -24.70 0.99
CA THR A 439 -45.49 -25.20 2.35
C THR A 439 -44.26 -25.83 3.03
N ASN A 440 -43.45 -26.58 2.27
CA ASN A 440 -42.20 -27.14 2.78
C ASN A 440 -41.17 -26.04 3.07
N GLN A 441 -41.06 -25.03 2.22
CA GLN A 441 -40.16 -23.88 2.40
C GLN A 441 -40.50 -23.08 3.67
N LYS A 442 -41.79 -22.89 3.98
CA LYS A 442 -42.26 -22.26 5.23
C LYS A 442 -41.85 -23.04 6.48
N SER A 443 -41.97 -24.37 6.47
CA SER A 443 -41.59 -25.21 7.61
C SER A 443 -40.08 -25.19 7.91
N VAL A 444 -39.26 -25.11 6.85
CA VAL A 444 -37.80 -25.00 6.92
C VAL A 444 -37.40 -23.65 7.48
N LEU A 445 -38.00 -22.55 7.01
CA LEU A 445 -37.74 -21.19 7.50
C LEU A 445 -38.05 -21.04 8.99
N VAL A 446 -39.18 -21.57 9.48
CA VAL A 446 -39.54 -21.53 10.91
C VAL A 446 -38.55 -22.31 11.78
N ARG A 447 -38.08 -23.46 11.30
CA ARG A 447 -37.06 -24.26 12.01
C ARG A 447 -35.72 -23.52 12.03
N THR A 448 -35.32 -22.92 10.92
CA THR A 448 -34.10 -22.11 10.79
C THR A 448 -34.12 -20.92 11.75
N VAL A 449 -35.21 -20.15 11.80
CA VAL A 449 -35.36 -19.00 12.72
C VAL A 449 -35.30 -19.42 14.20
N ARG A 450 -35.89 -20.57 14.58
CA ARG A 450 -35.78 -21.10 15.95
C ARG A 450 -34.35 -21.49 16.33
N THR A 451 -33.63 -22.14 15.44
CA THR A 451 -32.19 -22.46 15.63
C THR A 451 -31.35 -21.19 15.74
N PHE A 452 -31.72 -20.12 15.01
CA PHE A 452 -31.10 -18.80 15.15
C PHE A 452 -31.51 -18.01 16.39
N LYS A 453 -32.42 -18.46 17.27
CA LYS A 453 -32.57 -17.84 18.60
C LYS A 453 -31.57 -18.38 19.60
N THR A 454 -31.15 -19.64 19.45
CA THR A 454 -30.24 -20.30 20.40
C THR A 454 -28.76 -20.10 20.05
N THR A 455 -28.40 -20.16 18.76
CA THR A 455 -27.00 -20.01 18.31
C THR A 455 -26.41 -18.61 18.53
N PRO A 456 -27.09 -17.49 18.21
CA PRO A 456 -26.55 -16.13 18.41
C PRO A 456 -26.37 -15.74 19.87
N VAL A 457 -27.15 -16.32 20.79
CA VAL A 457 -27.00 -16.10 22.23
C VAL A 457 -25.70 -16.76 22.73
N LEU A 458 -25.39 -17.96 22.23
CA LEU A 458 -24.14 -18.66 22.53
C LEU A 458 -22.92 -17.94 21.94
N THR A 459 -22.98 -17.50 20.68
CA THR A 459 -21.88 -16.75 20.04
C THR A 459 -21.65 -15.38 20.68
N THR A 460 -22.71 -14.68 21.12
CA THR A 460 -22.59 -13.41 21.85
C THR A 460 -21.88 -13.59 23.21
N SER A 461 -22.14 -14.69 23.91
CA SER A 461 -21.47 -15.02 25.18
C SER A 461 -19.99 -15.33 24.98
N GLN A 462 -19.66 -16.13 23.95
CA GLN A 462 -18.27 -16.44 23.58
C GLN A 462 -17.51 -15.19 23.11
N TYR A 463 -18.14 -14.34 22.27
CA TYR A 463 -17.57 -13.08 21.81
C TYR A 463 -17.30 -12.09 22.95
N LYS A 464 -18.20 -11.99 23.94
CA LYS A 464 -17.97 -11.17 25.14
C LYS A 464 -16.78 -11.68 25.97
N LYS A 465 -16.60 -13.00 26.06
CA LYS A 465 -15.48 -13.63 26.75
C LYS A 465 -14.15 -13.37 26.02
N SER A 466 -14.10 -13.54 24.70
CA SER A 466 -12.90 -13.25 23.89
C SER A 466 -12.53 -11.77 23.91
N THR A 467 -13.52 -10.86 23.88
CA THR A 467 -13.29 -9.41 24.01
C THR A 467 -12.65 -9.04 25.35
N LYS A 468 -13.10 -9.65 26.46
CA LYS A 468 -12.52 -9.42 27.79
C LYS A 468 -11.09 -9.94 27.87
N SER A 469 -10.83 -11.12 27.31
CA SER A 469 -9.48 -11.71 27.21
C SER A 469 -8.55 -10.79 26.41
N TYR A 470 -8.99 -10.32 25.25
CA TYR A 470 -8.21 -9.42 24.38
C TYR A 470 -7.83 -8.12 25.08
N ARG A 471 -8.77 -7.49 25.79
CA ARG A 471 -8.49 -6.26 26.56
C ARG A 471 -7.44 -6.50 27.66
N SER A 472 -7.45 -7.67 28.29
CA SER A 472 -6.46 -8.06 29.30
C SER A 472 -5.08 -8.25 28.67
N ALA A 473 -4.99 -9.06 27.60
CA ALA A 473 -3.75 -9.33 26.88
C ALA A 473 -3.13 -8.05 26.28
N LYS A 474 -3.96 -7.15 25.73
CA LYS A 474 -3.52 -5.84 25.21
C LYS A 474 -2.88 -4.97 26.29
N ARG A 475 -3.45 -4.94 27.50
CA ARG A 475 -2.89 -4.18 28.64
C ARG A 475 -1.54 -4.76 29.07
N ALA A 476 -1.45 -6.09 29.18
CA ALA A 476 -0.22 -6.79 29.51
C ALA A 476 0.88 -6.54 28.48
N TRP A 477 0.57 -6.66 27.19
CA TRP A 477 1.50 -6.36 26.10
C TRP A 477 1.96 -4.89 26.12
N THR A 478 1.05 -3.94 26.32
CA THR A 478 1.39 -2.52 26.39
C THR A 478 2.35 -2.23 27.55
N GLN A 479 2.14 -2.85 28.71
CA GLN A 479 3.01 -2.71 29.88
C GLN A 479 4.39 -3.35 29.64
N ALA A 480 4.43 -4.54 29.02
CA ALA A 480 5.66 -5.23 28.67
C ALA A 480 6.47 -4.43 27.64
N ARG A 481 5.83 -3.88 26.60
CA ARG A 481 6.45 -3.02 25.58
C ARG A 481 7.10 -1.78 26.20
N ARG A 482 6.39 -1.08 27.10
CA ARG A 482 6.95 0.09 27.81
C ARG A 482 8.14 -0.27 28.69
N SER A 483 8.06 -1.43 29.35
CA SER A 483 9.14 -1.93 30.20
C SER A 483 10.37 -2.30 29.38
N PHE A 484 10.19 -2.94 28.23
CA PHE A 484 11.27 -3.25 27.29
C PHE A 484 11.90 -1.99 26.70
N ALA A 485 11.10 -1.02 26.23
CA ALA A 485 11.58 0.26 25.73
C ALA A 485 12.38 1.07 26.78
N SER A 486 11.99 0.96 28.06
CA SER A 486 12.75 1.53 29.17
C SER A 486 14.08 0.79 29.38
N ALA A 487 14.09 -0.53 29.22
CA ALA A 487 15.27 -1.36 29.39
C ALA A 487 16.29 -1.17 28.26
N THR A 488 15.87 -1.03 26.99
CA THR A 488 16.75 -0.72 25.85
C THR A 488 17.50 0.59 26.05
N ARG A 489 16.87 1.60 26.66
CA ARG A 489 17.50 2.90 26.94
C ARG A 489 18.45 2.89 28.13
N LYS A 490 18.21 2.01 29.11
CA LYS A 490 18.93 2.04 30.40
C LYS A 490 20.02 0.99 30.53
N TYR A 491 19.95 -0.09 29.77
CA TYR A 491 20.83 -1.24 29.95
C TYR A 491 21.38 -1.73 28.61
N SER A 492 22.62 -2.20 28.64
CA SER A 492 23.22 -2.86 27.47
C SER A 492 22.54 -4.21 27.21
N LYS A 493 22.53 -4.63 25.93
CA LYS A 493 21.81 -5.81 25.42
C LYS A 493 22.18 -7.13 26.12
N GLY A 494 23.34 -7.23 26.77
CA GLY A 494 23.81 -8.43 27.49
C GLY A 494 23.42 -8.50 28.97
N THR A 495 22.71 -7.51 29.51
CA THR A 495 22.36 -7.50 30.93
C THR A 495 21.14 -8.36 31.25
N SER A 496 21.13 -8.95 32.45
CA SER A 496 19.98 -9.73 32.94
C SER A 496 18.67 -8.93 32.98
N GLN A 497 18.74 -7.61 33.14
CA GLN A 497 17.62 -6.68 33.15
C GLN A 497 17.03 -6.48 31.75
N TYR A 498 17.89 -6.31 30.74
CA TYR A 498 17.48 -6.25 29.33
C TYR A 498 16.82 -7.56 28.91
N GLN A 499 17.47 -8.69 29.19
CA GLN A 499 17.01 -10.03 28.78
C GLN A 499 15.64 -10.36 29.37
N ARG A 500 15.43 -10.10 30.68
CA ARG A 500 14.12 -10.30 31.32
C ARG A 500 13.01 -9.42 30.73
N ALA A 501 13.34 -8.17 30.40
CA ALA A 501 12.35 -7.27 29.79
C ALA A 501 11.99 -7.71 28.36
N TYR A 502 12.98 -8.21 27.60
CA TYR A 502 12.78 -8.76 26.27
C TYR A 502 11.93 -10.04 26.28
N GLU A 503 12.23 -10.99 27.18
CA GLU A 503 11.45 -12.24 27.33
C GLU A 503 10.01 -11.97 27.75
N ALA A 504 9.79 -11.02 28.67
CA ALA A 504 8.46 -10.58 29.07
C ALA A 504 7.69 -9.93 27.90
N TYR A 505 8.37 -9.12 27.08
CA TYR A 505 7.80 -8.54 25.86
C TYR A 505 7.41 -9.62 24.84
N GLN A 506 8.29 -10.58 24.56
CA GLN A 506 8.03 -11.67 23.61
C GLN A 506 6.86 -12.56 24.07
N THR A 507 6.79 -12.86 25.37
CA THR A 507 5.71 -13.65 25.94
C THR A 507 4.36 -12.93 25.80
N ALA A 508 4.31 -11.65 26.17
CA ALA A 508 3.09 -10.85 26.06
C ALA A 508 2.68 -10.61 24.59
N LYS A 509 3.64 -10.54 23.65
CA LYS A 509 3.38 -10.46 22.21
C LYS A 509 2.71 -11.73 21.70
N LYS A 510 3.21 -12.92 22.04
CA LYS A 510 2.62 -14.21 21.64
C LYS A 510 1.21 -14.38 22.20
N GLU A 511 0.99 -14.02 23.46
CA GLU A 511 -0.32 -14.06 24.09
C GLU A 511 -1.31 -13.10 23.42
N MET A 512 -0.88 -11.88 23.09
CA MET A 512 -1.70 -10.91 22.35
C MET A 512 -2.09 -11.43 20.97
N GLN A 513 -1.13 -11.99 20.22
CA GLN A 513 -1.38 -12.58 18.90
C GLN A 513 -2.38 -13.74 18.97
N HIS A 514 -2.25 -14.62 19.97
CA HIS A 514 -3.16 -15.75 20.16
C HIS A 514 -4.59 -15.27 20.45
N VAL A 515 -4.76 -14.37 21.43
CA VAL A 515 -6.08 -13.87 21.83
C VAL A 515 -6.71 -12.97 20.76
N SER A 516 -5.90 -12.28 19.95
CA SER A 516 -6.37 -11.52 18.78
C SER A 516 -7.01 -12.45 17.73
N LYS A 517 -6.37 -13.60 17.44
CA LYS A 517 -6.93 -14.62 16.53
C LYS A 517 -8.27 -15.16 17.05
N GLU A 518 -8.38 -15.46 18.34
CA GLU A 518 -9.63 -15.90 18.97
C GLU A 518 -10.74 -14.83 18.88
N LEU A 519 -10.39 -13.55 19.07
CA LEU A 519 -11.35 -12.45 18.93
C LEU A 519 -11.83 -12.31 17.49
N ARG A 520 -10.93 -12.41 16.51
CA ARG A 520 -11.27 -12.36 15.06
C ARG A 520 -12.19 -13.50 14.67
N GLN A 521 -11.89 -14.72 15.12
CA GLN A 521 -12.75 -15.88 14.89
C GLN A 521 -14.15 -15.66 15.50
N GLY A 522 -14.24 -15.23 16.77
CA GLY A 522 -15.53 -14.93 17.39
C GLY A 522 -16.30 -13.78 16.74
N ARG A 523 -15.61 -12.76 16.22
CA ARG A 523 -16.22 -11.64 15.48
C ARG A 523 -16.79 -12.12 14.14
N ASN A 524 -16.05 -12.96 13.42
CA ASN A 524 -16.49 -13.54 12.14
C ASN A 524 -17.67 -14.47 12.31
N GLU A 525 -17.65 -15.34 13.33
CA GLU A 525 -18.77 -16.22 13.68
C GLU A 525 -20.03 -15.41 14.03
N TYR A 526 -19.89 -14.32 14.79
CA TYR A 526 -20.99 -13.41 15.09
C TYR A 526 -21.53 -12.70 13.84
N ARG A 527 -20.65 -12.17 12.97
CA ARG A 527 -21.01 -11.50 11.72
C ARG A 527 -21.75 -12.46 10.79
N ASN A 528 -21.24 -13.67 10.61
CA ASN A 528 -21.86 -14.71 9.77
C ASN A 528 -23.24 -15.11 10.32
N ALA A 529 -23.35 -15.34 11.64
CA ALA A 529 -24.64 -15.67 12.26
C ALA A 529 -25.68 -14.55 12.07
N ARG A 530 -25.25 -13.27 12.12
CA ARG A 530 -26.12 -12.11 11.90
C ARG A 530 -26.51 -11.95 10.42
N ALA A 531 -25.57 -12.18 9.50
CA ALA A 531 -25.84 -12.16 8.06
C ALA A 531 -26.85 -13.25 7.67
N THR A 532 -26.68 -14.49 8.16
CA THR A 532 -27.64 -15.57 7.88
C THR A 532 -29.01 -15.29 8.50
N LEU A 533 -29.07 -14.69 9.69
CA LEU A 533 -30.33 -14.25 10.29
C LEU A 533 -31.04 -13.19 9.42
N ASN A 534 -30.30 -12.21 8.91
CA ASN A 534 -30.86 -11.18 8.04
C ASN A 534 -31.34 -11.78 6.70
N GLN A 535 -30.56 -12.68 6.10
CA GLN A 535 -30.97 -13.40 4.90
C GLN A 535 -32.25 -14.22 5.11
N ALA A 536 -32.35 -14.92 6.24
CA ALA A 536 -33.56 -15.68 6.59
C ALA A 536 -34.77 -14.76 6.80
N LYS A 537 -34.58 -13.55 7.35
CA LYS A 537 -35.64 -12.54 7.48
C LYS A 537 -36.12 -12.03 6.12
N GLU A 538 -35.20 -11.72 5.22
CA GLU A 538 -35.54 -11.23 3.88
C GLU A 538 -36.22 -12.31 3.03
N GLN A 539 -35.75 -13.56 3.11
CA GLN A 539 -36.43 -14.70 2.46
C GLN A 539 -37.83 -14.95 3.02
N TRP A 540 -38.05 -14.72 4.33
CA TRP A 540 -39.38 -14.80 4.92
C TRP A 540 -40.29 -13.65 4.44
N LYS A 541 -39.78 -12.42 4.43
CA LYS A 541 -40.52 -11.25 3.92
C LYS A 541 -40.91 -11.43 2.45
N SER A 542 -39.99 -11.93 1.62
CA SER A 542 -40.27 -12.16 0.20
C SER A 542 -41.31 -13.27 -0.01
N ALA A 543 -41.32 -14.29 0.86
CA ALA A 543 -42.28 -15.40 0.79
C ALA A 543 -43.69 -15.03 1.28
N GLU A 544 -43.86 -13.91 1.99
CA GLU A 544 -45.13 -13.49 2.62
C GLU A 544 -45.69 -12.19 2.02
N LYS A 545 -45.07 -11.65 0.95
CA LYS A 545 -45.40 -10.37 0.30
C LYS A 545 -46.85 -10.23 -0.17
N ASP A 546 -47.53 -11.35 -0.43
CA ASP A 546 -48.93 -11.40 -0.91
C ASP A 546 -49.93 -11.92 0.14
N SER A 547 -49.51 -12.09 1.41
CA SER A 547 -50.34 -12.66 2.48
C SER A 547 -50.90 -11.57 3.40
N PRO A 548 -52.23 -11.43 3.54
CA PRO A 548 -52.85 -10.46 4.45
C PRO A 548 -52.59 -10.71 5.94
N LYS A 549 -51.74 -11.69 6.29
CA LYS A 549 -51.33 -12.04 7.66
C LYS A 549 -49.88 -11.68 7.98
N ALA A 550 -49.14 -11.07 7.04
CA ALA A 550 -47.72 -10.76 7.20
C ALA A 550 -47.43 -9.86 8.41
N GLU A 551 -48.20 -8.78 8.60
CA GLU A 551 -48.06 -7.85 9.74
C GLU A 551 -48.42 -8.50 11.09
N GLU A 552 -49.44 -9.36 11.12
CA GLU A 552 -49.89 -10.04 12.35
C GLU A 552 -48.87 -11.12 12.79
N ALA A 553 -48.30 -11.85 11.83
CA ALA A 553 -47.24 -12.83 12.08
C ALA A 553 -45.91 -12.17 12.50
N GLU A 554 -45.61 -10.99 11.95
CA GLU A 554 -44.46 -10.17 12.35
C GLU A 554 -44.58 -9.72 13.81
N GLN A 555 -45.75 -9.21 14.22
CA GLN A 555 -45.99 -8.81 15.62
C GLN A 555 -45.90 -10.01 16.59
N VAL A 556 -46.44 -11.18 16.23
CA VAL A 556 -46.36 -12.38 17.10
C VAL A 556 -44.94 -12.95 17.22
N MET A 557 -44.11 -12.84 16.17
CA MET A 557 -42.71 -13.31 16.22
C MET A 557 -41.77 -12.38 17.00
N PHE A 558 -42.04 -11.07 16.99
CA PHE A 558 -41.20 -10.05 17.62
C PHE A 558 -41.67 -9.59 19.02
N ALA A 559 -42.85 -10.03 19.49
CA ALA A 559 -43.41 -9.65 20.80
C ALA A 559 -42.84 -10.37 22.04
N SER A 560 -41.69 -11.06 21.96
CA SER A 560 -41.01 -11.59 23.16
C SER A 560 -39.65 -10.90 23.34
N LYS A 561 -39.60 -9.99 24.32
CA LYS A 561 -38.38 -9.34 24.84
C LYS A 561 -37.39 -10.36 25.38
#